data_AF-A0A6N7XSD4-F1
#
_entry.id   AF-A0A6N7XSD4-F1
#
_cell.length_a   1.000
_cell.length_b   1.000
_cell.length_c   1.000
_cell.angle_alpha   90.00
_cell.angle_beta   90.00
_cell.angle_gamma   90.00
#
_symmetry.space_group_name_H-M   'P 1'
#
loop_
_entity.id
_entity.type
_entity.pdbx_description
1 polymer ?
#
loop_
_entity_poly.entity_id
_entity_poly.type
_entity_poly.pdbx_seq_one_letter_code
_entity_poly.pdbx_strand_id
1 'polypeptide(L)'
;MPFVRLPHGADNVAGLLVVTRGAIVSGDAMRAMVALSMLSGQRDRLSSREVIDLLERSCVYGTGSLVSCAWDALAPIPYAGWALALALRTAREDVARVLLAHGVDLLQAPPNLPAGEEGARSLSRLDLTRGSAGIMRDAFARSVSSEPFEPFVGNEQLCGGSFSTSTDVAATCELVARLAADGLFDPLTYADLLRAALACANAVTLDSAASRPGEAEACLSLARRMGERWREGGAGGEGRVTQALGLFLRAGVCDAVLAVVCELAPSLVADQLRDGTWLFRNPQVVAAMVPHLAGIPSSQAAMLVRYLCQNGMLGQMREVAEWPSFLSPSLDRMGLSVASASGHAELAAWLLGRSRERQQVPDRRRGGADDDLGELGDLLL
;
A
#
# COMPACT_ATOMS: atom_id res chain seq x y z
N MET A 1 -40.57 -20.02 21.42
CA MET A 1 -40.70 -18.90 20.46
C MET A 1 -41.43 -17.76 21.15
N PRO A 2 -40.75 -16.71 21.66
CA PRO A 2 -41.45 -15.52 22.09
C PRO A 2 -41.72 -14.63 20.87
N PHE A 3 -43.00 -14.37 20.59
CA PHE A 3 -43.44 -13.39 19.59
C PHE A 3 -43.01 -11.99 20.02
N VAL A 4 -42.14 -11.36 19.25
CA VAL A 4 -41.84 -9.93 19.44
C VAL A 4 -42.95 -9.13 18.75
N ARG A 5 -43.74 -8.39 19.55
CA ARG A 5 -44.69 -7.40 19.03
C ARG A 5 -43.93 -6.29 18.32
N LEU A 6 -44.04 -6.23 17.00
CA LEU A 6 -43.67 -5.04 16.23
C LEU A 6 -44.66 -3.90 16.57
N PRO A 7 -44.18 -2.68 16.89
CA PRO A 7 -45.06 -1.58 17.22
C PRO A 7 -46.02 -1.32 16.06
N HIS A 8 -47.33 -1.38 16.36
CA HIS A 8 -48.38 -1.07 15.40
C HIS A 8 -48.48 0.44 15.23
N GLY A 9 -48.22 0.91 14.02
CA GLY A 9 -48.35 2.30 13.60
C GLY A 9 -47.27 2.66 12.58
N ALA A 10 -47.70 3.11 11.40
CA ALA A 10 -46.83 3.62 10.33
C ALA A 10 -46.01 4.88 10.73
N ASP A 11 -46.12 5.34 11.98
CA ASP A 11 -45.62 6.64 12.43
C ASP A 11 -44.39 6.60 13.35
N ASN A 12 -43.97 5.43 13.86
CA ASN A 12 -42.85 5.35 14.81
C ASN A 12 -41.53 4.96 14.14
N VAL A 13 -41.01 5.84 13.28
CA VAL A 13 -39.69 5.68 12.61
C VAL A 13 -38.57 5.46 13.63
N ALA A 14 -38.60 6.18 14.75
CA ALA A 14 -37.61 6.03 15.82
C ALA A 14 -37.60 4.60 16.41
N GLY A 15 -38.77 4.03 16.68
CA GLY A 15 -38.91 2.64 17.13
C GLY A 15 -38.43 1.64 16.09
N LEU A 16 -38.75 1.87 14.82
CA LEU A 16 -38.32 1.00 13.73
C LEU A 16 -36.80 1.04 13.52
N LEU A 17 -36.16 2.20 13.69
CA LEU A 17 -34.71 2.32 13.68
C LEU A 17 -34.04 1.53 14.80
N VAL A 18 -34.58 1.56 16.02
CA VAL A 18 -34.08 0.76 17.15
C VAL A 18 -34.20 -0.74 16.84
N VAL A 19 -35.35 -1.18 16.32
CA VAL A 19 -35.57 -2.58 15.94
C VAL A 19 -34.61 -3.02 14.83
N THR A 20 -34.41 -2.19 13.81
CA THR A 20 -33.53 -2.49 12.67
C THR A 20 -32.08 -2.61 13.12
N ARG A 21 -31.58 -1.64 13.90
CA ARG A 21 -30.23 -1.69 14.48
C ARG A 21 -30.03 -2.95 15.33
N GLY A 22 -30.99 -3.26 16.20
CA GLY A 22 -30.94 -4.43 17.06
C GLY A 22 -30.88 -5.74 16.25
N ALA A 23 -31.69 -5.86 15.20
CA ALA A 23 -31.72 -7.05 14.35
C ALA A 23 -30.43 -7.24 13.54
N ILE A 24 -29.85 -6.16 13.01
CA ILE A 24 -28.56 -6.20 12.30
C ILE A 24 -27.46 -6.66 13.25
N VAL A 25 -27.33 -6.02 14.42
CA VAL A 25 -26.26 -6.32 15.39
C VAL A 25 -26.40 -7.73 15.98
N SER A 26 -27.63 -8.23 16.15
CA SER A 26 -27.84 -9.60 16.64
C SER A 26 -27.61 -10.69 15.58
N GLY A 27 -27.32 -10.31 14.33
CA GLY A 27 -27.15 -11.26 13.21
C GLY A 27 -28.45 -11.92 12.73
N ASP A 28 -29.62 -11.40 13.11
CA ASP A 28 -30.92 -11.93 12.65
C ASP A 28 -31.24 -11.36 11.26
N ALA A 29 -30.63 -11.95 10.23
CA ALA A 29 -30.68 -11.44 8.86
C ALA A 29 -32.12 -11.29 8.33
N MET A 30 -33.00 -12.26 8.60
CA MET A 30 -34.39 -12.19 8.14
C MET A 30 -35.15 -11.04 8.79
N ARG A 31 -35.02 -10.89 10.11
CA ARG A 31 -35.65 -9.78 10.83
C ARG A 31 -35.08 -8.43 10.41
N ALA A 32 -33.77 -8.36 10.16
CA ALA A 32 -33.12 -7.15 9.67
C ALA A 32 -33.65 -6.76 8.28
N MET A 33 -33.73 -7.69 7.32
CA MET A 33 -34.27 -7.44 5.98
C MET A 33 -35.74 -6.99 6.01
N VAL A 34 -36.57 -7.60 6.85
CA VAL A 34 -37.97 -7.17 7.04
C VAL A 34 -38.03 -5.75 7.60
N ALA A 35 -37.23 -5.44 8.62
CA ALA A 35 -37.21 -4.10 9.22
C ALA A 35 -36.68 -3.03 8.25
N LEU A 36 -35.66 -3.35 7.45
CA LEU A 36 -35.16 -2.49 6.37
C LEU A 36 -36.21 -2.25 5.29
N SER A 37 -36.96 -3.28 4.90
CA SER A 37 -38.06 -3.15 3.93
C SER A 37 -39.16 -2.22 4.43
N MET A 38 -39.46 -2.27 5.73
CA MET A 38 -40.40 -1.31 6.36
C MET A 38 -39.85 0.12 6.39
N LEU A 39 -38.54 0.29 6.62
CA LEU A 39 -37.88 1.60 6.59
C LEU A 39 -37.85 2.21 5.19
N SER A 40 -37.79 1.39 4.14
CA SER A 40 -37.83 1.85 2.74
C SER A 40 -39.07 2.69 2.46
N GLY A 41 -40.24 2.29 2.99
CA GLY A 41 -41.48 3.07 2.89
C GLY A 41 -41.49 4.38 3.70
N GLN A 42 -40.46 4.63 4.50
CA GLN A 42 -40.28 5.84 5.33
C GLN A 42 -38.96 6.56 4.98
N ARG A 43 -38.36 6.28 3.81
CA ARG A 43 -37.02 6.75 3.44
C ARG A 43 -36.85 8.26 3.57
N ASP A 44 -37.85 9.04 3.18
CA ASP A 44 -37.81 10.51 3.21
C ASP A 44 -37.77 11.10 4.64
N ARG A 45 -38.06 10.28 5.66
CA ARG A 45 -38.02 10.65 7.08
C ARG A 45 -36.70 10.29 7.74
N LEU A 46 -35.78 9.65 7.03
CA LEU A 46 -34.46 9.26 7.54
C LEU A 46 -33.43 10.32 7.22
N SER A 47 -32.67 10.71 8.24
CA SER A 47 -31.50 11.56 8.06
C SER A 47 -30.38 10.82 7.30
N SER A 48 -29.51 11.59 6.63
CA SER A 48 -28.28 11.07 6.02
C SER A 48 -27.46 10.22 7.00
N ARG A 49 -27.39 10.66 8.25
CA ARG A 49 -26.62 9.99 9.32
C ARG A 49 -27.22 8.64 9.70
N GLU A 50 -28.54 8.52 9.76
CA GLU A 50 -29.23 7.25 10.05
C GLU A 50 -29.11 6.26 8.88
N VAL A 51 -29.19 6.75 7.66
CA VAL A 51 -29.00 5.93 6.44
C VAL A 51 -27.60 5.33 6.42
N ILE A 52 -26.57 6.16 6.66
CA ILE A 52 -25.18 5.70 6.68
C ILE A 52 -24.94 4.73 7.85
N ASP A 53 -25.45 5.04 9.05
CA ASP A 53 -25.33 4.15 10.23
C ASP A 53 -25.90 2.74 9.97
N LEU A 54 -27.07 2.65 9.34
CA LEU A 54 -27.68 1.36 9.02
C LEU A 54 -26.88 0.58 7.98
N LEU A 55 -26.35 1.26 6.96
CA LEU A 55 -25.49 0.62 5.96
C LEU A 55 -24.18 0.12 6.61
N GLU A 56 -23.50 0.96 7.38
CA GLU A 56 -22.25 0.61 8.06
C GLU A 56 -22.42 -0.59 8.98
N ARG A 57 -23.49 -0.62 9.80
CA ARG A 57 -23.81 -1.78 10.65
C ARG A 57 -24.09 -3.03 9.81
N SER A 58 -24.81 -2.88 8.70
CA SER A 58 -25.09 -3.99 7.79
C SER A 58 -23.79 -4.54 7.20
N CYS A 59 -22.80 -3.69 6.94
CA CYS A 59 -21.50 -4.11 6.44
C CYS A 59 -20.65 -4.80 7.51
N VAL A 60 -20.76 -4.38 8.78
CA VAL A 60 -20.05 -5.01 9.90
C VAL A 60 -20.67 -6.36 10.29
N TYR A 61 -21.99 -6.46 10.40
CA TYR A 61 -22.68 -7.63 10.97
C TYR A 61 -23.43 -8.50 9.95
N GLY A 62 -23.83 -7.94 8.81
CA GLY A 62 -24.64 -8.60 7.79
C GLY A 62 -23.90 -9.44 6.76
N THR A 63 -24.65 -10.10 5.90
CA THR A 63 -24.16 -10.78 4.69
C THR A 63 -24.28 -9.86 3.47
N GLY A 64 -23.67 -10.24 2.34
CA GLY A 64 -23.86 -9.55 1.07
C GLY A 64 -25.34 -9.36 0.69
N SER A 65 -26.20 -10.35 0.96
CA SER A 65 -27.66 -10.22 0.75
C SER A 65 -28.31 -9.15 1.63
N LEU A 66 -27.93 -9.08 2.91
CA LEU A 66 -28.44 -8.04 3.81
C LEU A 66 -27.98 -6.66 3.37
N VAL A 67 -26.73 -6.54 2.93
CA VAL A 67 -26.16 -5.27 2.45
C VAL A 67 -26.81 -4.83 1.14
N SER A 68 -27.08 -5.75 0.21
CA SER A 68 -27.88 -5.46 -0.99
C SER A 68 -29.29 -4.99 -0.63
N CYS A 69 -29.96 -5.66 0.31
CA CYS A 69 -31.27 -5.23 0.81
C CYS A 69 -31.22 -3.84 1.47
N ALA A 70 -30.20 -3.57 2.28
CA ALA A 70 -29.99 -2.26 2.89
C ALA A 70 -29.72 -1.18 1.83
N TRP A 71 -28.94 -1.50 0.80
CA TRP A 71 -28.67 -0.59 -0.31
C TRP A 71 -29.96 -0.18 -1.03
N ASP A 72 -30.76 -1.17 -1.44
CA ASP A 72 -32.02 -0.94 -2.15
C ASP A 72 -33.06 -0.20 -1.29
N ALA A 73 -33.14 -0.54 0.00
CA ALA A 73 -34.08 0.07 0.93
C ALA A 73 -33.72 1.52 1.28
N LEU A 74 -32.43 1.86 1.32
CA LEU A 74 -31.93 3.14 1.84
C LEU A 74 -31.44 4.10 0.74
N ALA A 75 -31.42 3.70 -0.52
CA ALA A 75 -31.07 4.58 -1.63
C ALA A 75 -31.99 5.83 -1.69
N PRO A 76 -31.48 7.02 -2.06
CA PRO A 76 -30.07 7.32 -2.36
C PRO A 76 -29.22 7.41 -1.09
N ILE A 77 -28.00 6.87 -1.14
CA ILE A 77 -27.06 6.88 -0.01
C ILE A 77 -26.05 8.02 -0.22
N PRO A 78 -25.97 8.99 0.71
CA PRO A 78 -25.16 10.20 0.49
C PRO A 78 -23.66 9.92 0.50
N TYR A 79 -23.18 8.95 1.29
CA TYR A 79 -21.76 8.61 1.40
C TYR A 79 -21.61 7.16 1.89
N ALA A 80 -20.79 6.35 1.21
CA ALA A 80 -20.63 4.93 1.52
C ALA A 80 -19.16 4.47 1.66
N GLY A 81 -18.18 5.36 1.48
CA GLY A 81 -16.75 5.00 1.55
C GLY A 81 -16.36 4.34 2.88
N TRP A 82 -16.87 4.84 4.00
CA TRP A 82 -16.60 4.24 5.32
C TRP A 82 -17.28 2.88 5.53
N ALA A 83 -18.42 2.63 4.87
CA ALA A 83 -19.06 1.31 4.89
C ALA A 83 -18.19 0.26 4.19
N LEU A 84 -17.55 0.64 3.06
CA LEU A 84 -16.55 -0.21 2.40
C LEU A 84 -15.33 -0.40 3.29
N ALA A 85 -14.83 0.65 3.95
CA ALA A 85 -13.71 0.54 4.89
C ALA A 85 -13.99 -0.45 6.02
N LEU A 86 -15.20 -0.43 6.59
CA LEU A 86 -15.65 -1.36 7.63
C LEU A 86 -15.78 -2.79 7.13
N ALA A 87 -16.28 -3.00 5.91
CA ALA A 87 -16.33 -4.32 5.28
C ALA A 87 -14.94 -4.92 5.11
N LEU A 88 -13.97 -4.11 4.67
CA LEU A 88 -12.56 -4.51 4.55
C LEU A 88 -11.94 -4.78 5.92
N ARG A 89 -12.13 -3.89 6.90
CA ARG A 89 -11.64 -4.04 8.29
C ARG A 89 -12.07 -5.35 8.95
N THR A 90 -13.27 -5.80 8.62
CA THR A 90 -13.87 -7.02 9.16
C THR A 90 -13.67 -8.24 8.25
N ALA A 91 -12.82 -8.11 7.23
CA ALA A 91 -12.48 -9.15 6.25
C ALA A 91 -13.69 -9.81 5.57
N ARG A 92 -14.76 -9.04 5.31
CA ARG A 92 -16.01 -9.56 4.71
C ARG A 92 -16.02 -9.39 3.20
N GLU A 93 -15.53 -10.41 2.50
CA GLU A 93 -15.37 -10.37 1.04
C GLU A 93 -16.68 -10.21 0.27
N ASP A 94 -17.71 -10.97 0.65
CA ASP A 94 -19.03 -10.93 0.03
C ASP A 94 -19.66 -9.54 0.12
N VAL A 95 -19.57 -8.91 1.30
CA VAL A 95 -20.03 -7.55 1.55
C VAL A 95 -19.22 -6.52 0.76
N ALA A 96 -17.89 -6.59 0.79
CA ALA A 96 -17.03 -5.64 0.09
C ALA A 96 -17.29 -5.67 -1.42
N ARG A 97 -17.45 -6.87 -2.01
CA ARG A 97 -17.79 -7.04 -3.43
C ARG A 97 -19.15 -6.46 -3.78
N VAL A 98 -20.16 -6.58 -2.93
CA VAL A 98 -21.47 -5.96 -3.15
C VAL A 98 -21.35 -4.43 -3.22
N LEU A 99 -20.65 -3.81 -2.26
CA LEU A 99 -20.44 -2.36 -2.28
C LEU A 99 -19.67 -1.90 -3.52
N LEU A 100 -18.60 -2.61 -3.88
CA LEU A 100 -17.81 -2.33 -5.09
C LEU A 100 -18.65 -2.48 -6.37
N ALA A 101 -19.55 -3.48 -6.43
CA ALA A 101 -20.48 -3.66 -7.55
C ALA A 101 -21.50 -2.51 -7.67
N HIS A 102 -21.86 -1.88 -6.55
CA HIS A 102 -22.67 -0.65 -6.53
C HIS A 102 -21.86 0.63 -6.83
N GLY A 103 -20.57 0.50 -7.16
CA GLY A 103 -19.71 1.64 -7.51
C GLY A 103 -19.22 2.43 -6.29
N VAL A 104 -19.24 1.85 -5.09
CA VAL A 104 -18.69 2.50 -3.90
C VAL A 104 -17.17 2.60 -4.02
N ASP A 105 -16.67 3.83 -3.92
CA ASP A 105 -15.24 4.14 -3.84
C ASP A 105 -14.86 4.37 -2.38
N LEU A 106 -13.75 3.76 -1.93
CA LEU A 106 -13.24 3.93 -0.57
C LEU A 106 -12.92 5.40 -0.27
N LEU A 107 -12.37 6.10 -1.27
CA LEU A 107 -12.04 7.53 -1.19
C LEU A 107 -13.16 8.44 -1.70
N GLN A 108 -14.41 7.96 -1.76
CA GLN A 108 -15.56 8.77 -2.16
C GLN A 108 -15.55 10.12 -1.44
N ALA A 109 -15.78 11.21 -2.17
CA ALA A 109 -15.97 12.50 -1.54
C ALA A 109 -17.42 12.59 -1.02
N PRO A 110 -17.66 12.94 0.26
CA PRO A 110 -19.00 13.20 0.73
C PRO A 110 -19.58 14.40 -0.07
N PRO A 111 -20.89 14.40 -0.38
CA PRO A 111 -21.51 15.46 -1.16
C PRO A 111 -21.39 16.81 -0.44
N ASN A 112 -21.43 17.91 -1.20
CA ASN A 112 -21.55 19.25 -0.62
C ASN A 112 -22.93 19.37 0.04
N LEU A 113 -23.00 19.11 1.34
CA LEU A 113 -24.24 19.23 2.10
C LEU A 113 -24.58 20.72 2.35
N PRO A 114 -25.88 21.09 2.35
CA PRO A 114 -26.31 22.46 2.68
C PRO A 114 -25.80 22.91 4.06
N ALA A 115 -25.62 24.22 4.23
CA ALA A 115 -25.20 24.80 5.51
C ALA A 115 -26.22 24.48 6.62
N GLY A 116 -25.79 23.76 7.67
CA GLY A 116 -26.62 23.40 8.82
C GLY A 116 -26.67 21.91 9.12
N GLU A 117 -26.36 21.04 8.15
CA GLU A 117 -26.04 19.65 8.45
C GLU A 117 -24.61 19.58 9.03
N GLU A 118 -24.42 18.75 10.05
CA GLU A 118 -23.11 18.42 10.63
C GLU A 118 -22.15 18.09 9.46
N GLY A 119 -21.27 19.03 9.11
CA GLY A 119 -20.83 19.21 7.72
C GLY A 119 -20.29 17.94 7.08
N ALA A 120 -20.39 17.82 5.75
CA ALA A 120 -19.99 16.66 4.93
C ALA A 120 -18.72 15.89 5.38
N ARG A 121 -17.75 16.59 5.98
CA ARG A 121 -16.53 16.03 6.57
C ARG A 121 -16.74 15.15 7.81
N SER A 122 -17.84 15.32 8.55
CA SER A 122 -18.22 14.50 9.70
C SER A 122 -18.52 13.05 9.27
N LEU A 123 -19.08 12.88 8.07
CA LEU A 123 -19.42 11.57 7.49
C LEU A 123 -18.17 10.75 7.16
N SER A 124 -17.10 11.40 6.69
CA SER A 124 -15.80 10.76 6.54
C SER A 124 -15.00 10.72 7.84
N ARG A 125 -15.59 11.12 8.98
CA ARG A 125 -14.94 11.21 10.30
C ARG A 125 -13.65 12.02 10.27
N LEU A 126 -13.64 13.07 9.43
CA LEU A 126 -12.49 13.94 9.16
C LEU A 126 -11.31 13.26 8.48
N ASP A 127 -11.43 11.98 8.11
CA ASP A 127 -10.42 11.29 7.34
C ASP A 127 -10.33 11.87 5.92
N LEU A 128 -9.13 11.83 5.35
CA LEU A 128 -8.89 12.28 3.99
C LEU A 128 -9.67 11.41 2.98
N THR A 129 -10.31 12.06 2.03
CA THR A 129 -11.01 11.47 0.88
C THR A 129 -10.36 11.98 -0.41
N ARG A 130 -10.84 11.54 -1.58
CA ARG A 130 -10.33 11.98 -2.89
C ARG A 130 -10.33 13.51 -3.07
N GLY A 131 -11.31 14.20 -2.48
CA GLY A 131 -11.41 15.66 -2.54
C GLY A 131 -10.45 16.41 -1.60
N SER A 132 -9.76 15.71 -0.70
CA SER A 132 -8.91 16.36 0.31
C SER A 132 -7.57 16.80 -0.28
N ALA A 133 -7.21 18.07 -0.10
CA ALA A 133 -5.94 18.63 -0.60
C ALA A 133 -4.68 17.94 -0.04
N GLY A 134 -4.79 17.27 1.10
CA GLY A 134 -3.70 16.54 1.76
C GLY A 134 -3.54 15.07 1.32
N ILE A 135 -4.45 14.53 0.51
CA ILE A 135 -4.36 13.13 0.07
C ILE A 135 -3.03 12.89 -0.65
N MET A 136 -2.33 11.81 -0.31
CA MET A 136 -1.02 11.46 -0.90
C MET A 136 0.09 12.54 -0.72
N ARG A 137 0.00 13.38 0.32
CA ARG A 137 1.06 14.36 0.67
C ARG A 137 1.89 13.98 1.89
N ASP A 138 1.39 13.09 2.74
CA ASP A 138 2.08 12.63 3.93
C ASP A 138 1.91 11.12 4.10
N ALA A 139 3.00 10.43 4.43
CA ALA A 139 3.06 8.97 4.54
C ALA A 139 2.08 8.45 5.59
N PHE A 140 1.94 9.18 6.69
CA PHE A 140 1.20 8.78 7.88
C PHE A 140 -0.13 9.50 8.05
N ALA A 141 -0.60 10.19 7.00
CA ALA A 141 -1.89 10.84 7.05
C ALA A 141 -3.02 9.79 7.20
N ARG A 142 -4.00 10.09 8.05
CA ARG A 142 -5.24 9.31 8.14
C ARG A 142 -6.13 9.59 6.94
N SER A 143 -6.69 8.54 6.39
CA SER A 143 -7.55 8.53 5.21
C SER A 143 -8.59 7.44 5.38
N VAL A 144 -9.67 7.46 4.61
CA VAL A 144 -10.62 6.34 4.67
C VAL A 144 -9.94 5.01 4.32
N SER A 145 -8.87 5.02 3.50
CA SER A 145 -8.07 3.82 3.20
C SER A 145 -7.16 3.33 4.32
N SER A 146 -6.93 4.10 5.38
CA SER A 146 -6.21 3.62 6.58
C SER A 146 -7.12 2.85 7.52
N GLU A 147 -8.41 3.12 7.48
CA GLU A 147 -9.39 2.50 8.38
C GLU A 147 -9.48 0.97 8.30
N PRO A 148 -9.30 0.28 7.15
CA PRO A 148 -9.27 -1.18 7.11
C PRO A 148 -8.25 -1.83 8.06
N PHE A 149 -7.17 -1.13 8.40
CA PHE A 149 -6.06 -1.67 9.20
C PHE A 149 -6.11 -1.29 10.68
N GLU A 150 -7.12 -0.50 11.09
CA GLU A 150 -7.28 -0.03 12.46
C GLU A 150 -8.26 -0.90 13.26
N PRO A 151 -8.02 -1.12 14.57
CA PRO A 151 -8.99 -1.79 15.43
C PRO A 151 -10.22 -0.89 15.67
N PHE A 152 -11.32 -1.49 16.13
CA PHE A 152 -12.45 -0.71 16.62
C PHE A 152 -12.09 0.00 17.94
N VAL A 153 -12.35 1.30 17.99
CA VAL A 153 -12.14 2.14 19.19
C VAL A 153 -13.45 2.54 19.87
N GLY A 154 -14.60 2.15 19.32
CA GLY A 154 -15.93 2.46 19.84
C GLY A 154 -16.47 3.85 19.45
N ASN A 155 -15.66 4.63 18.73
CA ASN A 155 -16.00 5.98 18.25
C ASN A 155 -16.43 6.00 16.76
N GLU A 156 -16.51 4.83 16.12
CA GLU A 156 -16.94 4.70 14.73
C GLU A 156 -18.40 5.11 14.57
N GLN A 157 -19.18 5.10 15.64
CA GLN A 157 -20.61 5.21 15.53
C GLN A 157 -21.11 6.57 15.07
N LEU A 158 -22.03 6.54 14.11
CA LEU A 158 -22.81 7.70 13.74
C LEU A 158 -24.07 7.83 14.61
N CYS A 159 -24.91 6.79 14.74
CA CYS A 159 -26.18 6.89 15.48
C CYS A 159 -26.46 5.66 16.36
N GLY A 160 -27.08 5.86 17.53
CA GLY A 160 -27.49 4.78 18.44
C GLY A 160 -26.41 4.41 19.47
N GLY A 161 -26.37 3.13 19.89
CA GLY A 161 -25.35 2.60 20.82
C GLY A 161 -24.17 1.89 20.13
N SER A 162 -23.00 1.91 20.78
CA SER A 162 -21.70 1.56 20.16
C SER A 162 -21.71 0.16 19.54
N PHE A 163 -20.91 0.01 18.49
CA PHE A 163 -20.75 -1.27 17.82
C PHE A 163 -19.27 -1.53 17.53
N SER A 164 -18.86 -2.77 17.77
CA SER A 164 -17.52 -3.25 17.51
C SER A 164 -17.58 -4.76 17.24
N THR A 165 -16.55 -5.25 16.57
CA THR A 165 -16.32 -6.68 16.35
C THR A 165 -14.81 -6.93 16.37
N SER A 166 -14.41 -8.19 16.41
CA SER A 166 -12.99 -8.57 16.30
C SER A 166 -12.45 -8.18 14.92
N THR A 167 -11.26 -7.61 14.89
CA THR A 167 -10.53 -7.29 13.66
C THR A 167 -9.34 -8.22 13.53
N ASP A 168 -9.05 -8.65 12.30
CA ASP A 168 -7.87 -9.43 11.97
C ASP A 168 -7.18 -8.75 10.80
N VAL A 169 -6.09 -8.03 11.09
CA VAL A 169 -5.33 -7.27 10.08
C VAL A 169 -4.78 -8.19 9.00
N ALA A 170 -4.42 -9.44 9.32
CA ALA A 170 -3.93 -10.39 8.33
C ALA A 170 -5.05 -10.81 7.36
N ALA A 171 -6.24 -11.10 7.89
CA ALA A 171 -7.41 -11.40 7.05
C ALA A 171 -7.82 -10.18 6.20
N THR A 172 -7.78 -8.97 6.75
CA THR A 172 -7.98 -7.72 6.00
C THR A 172 -6.97 -7.59 4.87
N CYS A 173 -5.67 -7.79 5.15
CA CYS A 173 -4.62 -7.71 4.15
C CYS A 173 -4.84 -8.71 3.02
N GLU A 174 -5.18 -9.95 3.35
CA GLU A 174 -5.49 -10.99 2.35
C GLU A 174 -6.70 -10.63 1.49
N LEU A 175 -7.76 -10.08 2.09
CA LEU A 175 -8.92 -9.60 1.35
C LEU A 175 -8.56 -8.45 0.41
N VAL A 176 -7.88 -7.41 0.91
CA VAL A 176 -7.44 -6.26 0.11
C VAL A 176 -6.58 -6.74 -1.05
N ALA A 177 -5.66 -7.69 -0.83
CA ALA A 177 -4.84 -8.25 -1.89
C ALA A 177 -5.66 -8.97 -2.97
N ARG A 178 -6.69 -9.74 -2.60
CA ARG A 178 -7.60 -10.40 -3.57
C ARG A 178 -8.43 -9.39 -4.37
N LEU A 179 -9.05 -8.42 -3.71
CA LEU A 179 -9.84 -7.38 -4.39
C LEU A 179 -8.95 -6.49 -5.27
N ALA A 180 -7.75 -6.19 -4.78
CA ALA A 180 -6.73 -5.53 -5.55
C ALA A 180 -6.43 -6.36 -6.79
N ALA A 181 -6.11 -7.67 -6.65
CA ALA A 181 -5.84 -8.64 -7.73
C ALA A 181 -6.98 -8.78 -8.75
N ASP A 182 -8.23 -8.53 -8.36
CA ASP A 182 -9.37 -8.51 -9.28
C ASP A 182 -9.51 -7.16 -10.03
N GLY A 183 -8.69 -6.16 -9.70
CA GLY A 183 -8.71 -4.84 -10.32
C GLY A 183 -9.88 -3.97 -9.86
N LEU A 184 -10.43 -4.24 -8.67
CA LEU A 184 -11.65 -3.59 -8.18
C LEU A 184 -11.41 -2.21 -7.57
N PHE A 185 -10.16 -1.79 -7.39
CA PHE A 185 -9.82 -0.46 -6.89
C PHE A 185 -9.39 0.46 -8.02
N ASP A 186 -9.91 1.69 -8.02
CA ASP A 186 -9.39 2.71 -8.90
C ASP A 186 -7.93 3.07 -8.54
N PRO A 187 -7.19 3.72 -9.44
CA PRO A 187 -5.76 3.89 -9.25
C PRO A 187 -5.37 4.74 -8.02
N LEU A 188 -6.22 5.69 -7.60
CA LEU A 188 -5.93 6.49 -6.39
C LEU A 188 -6.15 5.68 -5.11
N THR A 189 -7.31 5.01 -4.99
CA THR A 189 -7.61 4.15 -3.84
C THR A 189 -6.58 3.02 -3.72
N TYR A 190 -6.15 2.45 -4.83
CA TYR A 190 -5.08 1.45 -4.86
C TYR A 190 -3.77 1.97 -4.24
N ALA A 191 -3.30 3.14 -4.68
CA ALA A 191 -2.05 3.72 -4.19
C ALA A 191 -2.16 4.14 -2.71
N ASP A 192 -3.31 4.65 -2.29
CA ASP A 192 -3.55 5.07 -0.90
C ASP A 192 -3.72 3.88 0.05
N LEU A 193 -4.32 2.75 -0.39
CA LEU A 193 -4.33 1.48 0.35
C LEU A 193 -2.91 0.92 0.54
N LEU A 194 -2.07 0.97 -0.50
CA LEU A 194 -0.67 0.58 -0.39
C LEU A 194 0.08 1.47 0.61
N ARG A 195 -0.11 2.79 0.54
CA ARG A 195 0.47 3.74 1.51
C ARG A 195 -0.03 3.44 2.93
N ALA A 196 -1.33 3.22 3.10
CA ALA A 196 -1.93 2.93 4.39
C ALA A 196 -1.40 1.63 5.02
N ALA A 197 -1.22 0.57 4.22
CA ALA A 197 -0.61 -0.68 4.68
C ALA A 197 0.83 -0.45 5.18
N LEU A 198 1.66 0.29 4.43
CA LEU A 198 3.02 0.63 4.87
C LEU A 198 3.03 1.52 6.13
N ALA A 199 2.09 2.47 6.25
CA ALA A 199 1.94 3.30 7.43
C ALA A 199 1.57 2.47 8.68
N CYS A 200 0.65 1.52 8.52
CA CYS A 200 0.26 0.57 9.56
C CYS A 200 1.47 -0.29 9.99
N ALA A 201 2.18 -0.89 9.03
CA ALA A 201 3.38 -1.68 9.30
C ALA A 201 4.45 -0.87 10.06
N ASN A 202 4.66 0.39 9.68
CA ASN A 202 5.60 1.28 10.36
C ASN A 202 5.17 1.52 11.82
N ALA A 203 3.91 1.88 12.03
CA ALA A 203 3.37 2.17 13.35
C ALA A 203 3.49 0.96 14.30
N VAL A 204 3.10 -0.23 13.82
CA VAL A 204 3.18 -1.47 14.59
C VAL A 204 4.63 -1.85 14.90
N THR A 205 5.55 -1.64 13.95
CA THR A 205 6.98 -1.98 14.15
C THR A 205 7.65 -1.07 15.18
N LEU A 206 7.30 0.22 15.19
CA LEU A 206 7.90 1.20 16.10
C LEU A 206 7.27 1.20 17.50
N ASP A 207 6.03 0.72 17.63
CA ASP A 207 5.39 0.57 18.92
C ASP A 207 5.93 -0.66 19.66
N SER A 208 6.98 -0.44 20.44
CA SER A 208 7.63 -1.47 21.26
C SER A 208 6.73 -2.08 22.35
N ALA A 209 5.60 -1.44 22.67
CA ALA A 209 4.61 -1.96 23.60
C ALA A 209 3.55 -2.84 22.90
N ALA A 210 3.32 -2.64 21.61
CA ALA A 210 2.45 -3.46 20.78
C ALA A 210 3.21 -4.67 20.24
N SER A 211 3.28 -5.75 21.02
CA SER A 211 3.78 -7.04 20.52
C SER A 211 2.80 -7.67 19.51
N ARG A 212 2.79 -7.13 18.29
CA ARG A 212 1.93 -7.56 17.16
C ARG A 212 2.73 -7.73 15.86
N PRO A 213 3.87 -8.45 15.87
CA PRO A 213 4.75 -8.56 14.69
C PRO A 213 4.05 -9.19 13.47
N GLY A 214 3.05 -10.06 13.70
CA GLY A 214 2.26 -10.65 12.62
C GLY A 214 1.44 -9.63 11.82
N GLU A 215 0.98 -8.55 12.45
CA GLU A 215 0.23 -7.48 11.75
C GLU A 215 1.15 -6.67 10.85
N ALA A 216 2.35 -6.33 11.34
CA ALA A 216 3.36 -5.64 10.54
C ALA A 216 3.75 -6.47 9.30
N GLU A 217 4.03 -7.77 9.47
CA GLU A 217 4.40 -8.63 8.34
C GLU A 217 3.24 -8.80 7.35
N ALA A 218 1.99 -8.92 7.82
CA ALA A 218 0.84 -8.99 6.93
C ALA A 218 0.71 -7.72 6.06
N CYS A 219 0.87 -6.54 6.65
CA CYS A 219 0.84 -5.27 5.94
C CYS A 219 2.01 -5.11 4.95
N LEU A 220 3.23 -5.54 5.32
CA LEU A 220 4.39 -5.54 4.42
C LEU A 220 4.19 -6.50 3.25
N SER A 221 3.67 -7.71 3.52
CA SER A 221 3.33 -8.71 2.51
C SER A 221 2.26 -8.19 1.53
N LEU A 222 1.22 -7.53 2.03
CA LEU A 222 0.23 -6.84 1.18
C LEU A 222 0.90 -5.79 0.29
N ALA A 223 1.75 -4.93 0.86
CA ALA A 223 2.42 -3.89 0.10
C ALA A 223 3.31 -4.46 -1.01
N ARG A 224 4.05 -5.55 -0.75
CA ARG A 224 4.83 -6.28 -1.77
C ARG A 224 3.94 -6.80 -2.89
N ARG A 225 2.87 -7.54 -2.57
CA ARG A 225 1.93 -8.10 -3.56
C ARG A 225 1.29 -7.03 -4.43
N MET A 226 0.89 -5.91 -3.83
CA MET A 226 0.35 -4.77 -4.58
C MET A 226 1.44 -4.12 -5.45
N GLY A 227 2.63 -3.88 -4.90
CA GLY A 227 3.74 -3.28 -5.65
C GLY A 227 4.20 -4.13 -6.85
N GLU A 228 4.32 -5.44 -6.68
CA GLU A 228 4.64 -6.39 -7.76
C GLU A 228 3.59 -6.31 -8.87
N ARG A 229 2.31 -6.31 -8.51
CA ARG A 229 1.23 -6.21 -9.48
C ARG A 229 1.21 -4.87 -10.22
N TRP A 230 1.52 -3.77 -9.53
CA TRP A 230 1.73 -2.48 -10.17
C TRP A 230 2.86 -2.55 -11.21
N ARG A 231 3.98 -3.21 -10.88
CA ARG A 231 5.11 -3.39 -11.80
C ARG A 231 4.78 -4.25 -13.02
N GLU A 232 3.98 -5.30 -12.84
CA GLU A 232 3.64 -6.26 -13.91
C GLU A 232 2.54 -5.75 -14.85
N GLY A 233 1.53 -5.06 -14.31
CA GLY A 233 0.30 -4.73 -15.03
C GLY A 233 -0.12 -3.26 -15.00
N GLY A 234 0.68 -2.37 -14.40
CA GLY A 234 0.33 -0.94 -14.29
C GLY A 234 -0.83 -0.65 -13.34
N ALA A 235 -1.24 -1.62 -12.51
CA ALA A 235 -2.29 -1.45 -11.50
C ALA A 235 -1.94 -0.27 -10.57
N GLY A 236 -2.87 0.67 -10.32
CA GLY A 236 -2.57 1.87 -9.53
C GLY A 236 -2.20 3.12 -10.35
N GLY A 237 -2.12 3.00 -11.67
CA GLY A 237 -2.00 4.13 -12.59
C GLY A 237 -0.60 4.77 -12.58
N GLU A 238 -0.26 5.49 -13.64
CA GLU A 238 1.08 6.05 -13.80
C GLU A 238 1.42 7.02 -12.67
N GLY A 239 2.52 6.76 -11.98
CA GLY A 239 3.15 7.64 -10.99
C GLY A 239 2.54 7.68 -9.58
N ARG A 240 1.28 7.24 -9.35
CA ARG A 240 0.66 7.33 -8.00
C ARG A 240 1.25 6.37 -6.99
N VAL A 241 1.51 5.13 -7.39
CA VAL A 241 2.20 4.15 -6.53
C VAL A 241 3.62 4.62 -6.21
N THR A 242 4.32 5.13 -7.22
CA THR A 242 5.63 5.77 -7.06
C THR A 242 5.57 6.95 -6.08
N GLN A 243 4.55 7.80 -6.16
CA GLN A 243 4.32 8.88 -5.21
C GLN A 243 4.10 8.33 -3.78
N ALA A 244 3.23 7.34 -3.59
CA ALA A 244 2.98 6.71 -2.29
C ALA A 244 4.28 6.19 -1.65
N LEU A 245 5.04 5.39 -2.40
CA LEU A 245 6.30 4.80 -1.95
C LEU A 245 7.32 5.89 -1.59
N GLY A 246 7.41 6.96 -2.39
CA GLY A 246 8.33 8.07 -2.16
C GLY A 246 8.08 8.82 -0.85
N LEU A 247 6.86 8.82 -0.31
CA LEU A 247 6.54 9.45 0.97
C LEU A 247 7.29 8.81 2.15
N PHE A 248 7.71 7.54 2.04
CA PHE A 248 8.41 6.81 3.09
C PHE A 248 9.94 6.98 3.06
N LEU A 249 10.51 7.67 2.07
CA LEU A 249 11.95 7.96 2.03
C LEU A 249 12.31 9.16 2.92
N ARG A 250 12.06 9.03 4.23
CA ARG A 250 12.20 10.09 5.23
C ARG A 250 12.56 9.54 6.61
N ALA A 251 12.94 10.44 7.53
CA ALA A 251 13.17 10.11 8.93
C ALA A 251 11.92 9.56 9.61
N GLY A 252 12.11 8.65 10.57
CA GLY A 252 11.04 8.04 11.38
C GLY A 252 10.35 6.84 10.72
N VAL A 253 10.90 6.35 9.61
CA VAL A 253 10.45 5.11 8.95
C VAL A 253 11.36 3.96 9.35
N CYS A 254 10.80 2.81 9.71
CA CYS A 254 11.56 1.62 10.09
C CYS A 254 12.21 0.92 8.89
N ASP A 255 13.29 0.18 9.17
CA ASP A 255 14.09 -0.49 8.14
C ASP A 255 13.27 -1.47 7.29
N ALA A 256 12.30 -2.16 7.89
CA ALA A 256 11.44 -3.11 7.18
C ALA A 256 10.56 -2.44 6.11
N VAL A 257 10.03 -1.24 6.40
CA VAL A 257 9.25 -0.47 5.42
C VAL A 257 10.17 0.11 4.34
N LEU A 258 11.36 0.60 4.71
CA LEU A 258 12.35 1.07 3.74
C LEU A 258 12.81 -0.05 2.79
N ALA A 259 13.01 -1.27 3.30
CA ALA A 259 13.34 -2.44 2.49
C ALA A 259 12.28 -2.71 1.41
N VAL A 260 10.99 -2.72 1.78
CA VAL A 260 9.89 -2.89 0.81
C VAL A 260 9.88 -1.76 -0.23
N VAL A 261 10.11 -0.52 0.18
CA VAL A 261 10.19 0.61 -0.76
C VAL A 261 11.37 0.45 -1.73
N CYS A 262 12.52 -0.04 -1.27
CA CYS A 262 13.70 -0.32 -2.09
C CYS A 262 13.44 -1.42 -3.12
N GLU A 263 12.77 -2.51 -2.70
CA GLU A 263 12.43 -3.64 -3.57
C GLU A 263 11.47 -3.24 -4.69
N LEU A 264 10.45 -2.45 -4.33
CA LEU A 264 9.38 -2.07 -5.25
C LEU A 264 9.76 -0.90 -6.18
N ALA A 265 10.47 0.11 -5.66
CA ALA A 265 10.80 1.32 -6.40
C ALA A 265 12.26 1.76 -6.18
N PRO A 266 13.25 0.93 -6.59
CA PRO A 266 14.67 1.21 -6.39
C PRO A 266 15.12 2.52 -7.05
N SER A 267 14.45 2.95 -8.14
CA SER A 267 14.74 4.21 -8.83
C SER A 267 14.44 5.45 -7.99
N LEU A 268 13.42 5.40 -7.11
CA LEU A 268 13.11 6.49 -6.20
C LEU A 268 14.25 6.75 -5.21
N VAL A 269 14.83 5.66 -4.70
CA VAL A 269 15.95 5.72 -3.78
C VAL A 269 17.14 6.39 -4.46
N ALA A 270 17.45 5.95 -5.68
CA ALA A 270 18.52 6.56 -6.46
C ALA A 270 18.30 8.07 -6.63
N ASP A 271 17.09 8.52 -7.02
CA ASP A 271 16.78 9.94 -7.17
C ASP A 271 16.91 10.75 -5.87
N GLN A 272 16.77 10.11 -4.71
CA GLN A 272 17.00 10.70 -3.40
C GLN A 272 18.47 10.70 -2.96
N LEU A 273 19.41 10.10 -3.71
CA LEU A 273 20.85 10.15 -3.40
C LEU A 273 21.56 11.40 -3.96
N ARG A 274 20.80 12.45 -4.29
CA ARG A 274 21.34 13.74 -4.75
C ARG A 274 21.69 14.64 -3.58
N ASP A 275 22.68 15.52 -3.76
CA ASP A 275 23.13 16.45 -2.74
C ASP A 275 21.96 17.25 -2.15
N GLY A 276 21.93 17.33 -0.81
CA GLY A 276 20.96 18.14 -0.06
C GLY A 276 19.66 17.44 0.33
N THR A 277 19.39 16.23 -0.14
CA THR A 277 18.25 15.42 0.33
C THR A 277 18.48 14.86 1.73
N TRP A 278 17.41 14.36 2.37
CA TRP A 278 17.54 13.66 3.64
C TRP A 278 18.38 12.39 3.49
N LEU A 279 18.10 11.56 2.49
CA LEU A 279 18.78 10.27 2.33
C LEU A 279 20.29 10.45 2.10
N PHE A 280 20.69 11.45 1.30
CA PHE A 280 22.09 11.77 1.06
C PHE A 280 22.86 12.04 2.37
N ARG A 281 22.22 12.67 3.35
CA ARG A 281 22.83 13.03 4.65
C ARG A 281 22.90 11.86 5.64
N ASN A 282 22.33 10.69 5.31
CA ASN A 282 22.19 9.57 6.23
C ASN A 282 22.81 8.28 5.64
N PRO A 283 24.15 8.19 5.55
CA PRO A 283 24.83 7.06 4.89
C PRO A 283 24.56 5.71 5.55
N GLN A 284 24.29 5.67 6.87
CA GLN A 284 23.93 4.42 7.56
C GLN A 284 22.57 3.87 7.11
N VAL A 285 21.61 4.75 6.85
CA VAL A 285 20.29 4.35 6.31
C VAL A 285 20.48 3.79 4.89
N VAL A 286 21.27 4.48 4.06
CA VAL A 286 21.61 3.97 2.73
C VAL A 286 22.31 2.62 2.80
N ALA A 287 23.20 2.42 3.79
CA ALA A 287 23.89 1.15 4.00
C ALA A 287 22.91 -0.02 4.20
N ALA A 288 21.89 0.18 5.04
CA ALA A 288 20.85 -0.80 5.30
C ALA A 288 19.92 -1.04 4.10
N MET A 289 19.76 -0.04 3.22
CA MET A 289 18.93 -0.14 2.02
C MET A 289 19.62 -0.91 0.88
N VAL A 290 20.95 -0.87 0.79
CA VAL A 290 21.72 -1.45 -0.34
C VAL A 290 21.30 -2.89 -0.67
N PRO A 291 21.20 -3.85 0.28
CA PRO A 291 20.80 -5.23 -0.03
C PRO A 291 19.50 -5.37 -0.84
N HIS A 292 18.60 -4.38 -0.74
CA HIS A 292 17.27 -4.38 -1.35
C HIS A 292 17.22 -3.61 -2.69
N LEU A 293 18.34 -3.06 -3.17
CA LEU A 293 18.42 -2.16 -4.33
C LEU A 293 18.91 -2.80 -5.63
N ALA A 294 19.01 -4.14 -5.69
CA ALA A 294 19.52 -4.85 -6.86
C ALA A 294 18.75 -4.54 -8.17
N GLY A 295 17.51 -4.05 -8.09
CA GLY A 295 16.68 -3.65 -9.22
C GLY A 295 16.90 -2.23 -9.77
N ILE A 296 17.93 -1.49 -9.33
CA ILE A 296 18.19 -0.12 -9.82
C ILE A 296 18.44 -0.13 -11.35
N PRO A 297 17.78 0.77 -12.12
CA PRO A 297 18.06 0.93 -13.55
C PRO A 297 19.51 1.34 -13.83
N SER A 298 20.11 0.80 -14.89
CA SER A 298 21.51 1.11 -15.26
C SER A 298 21.76 2.61 -15.51
N SER A 299 20.74 3.37 -15.91
CA SER A 299 20.80 4.82 -16.08
C SER A 299 21.07 5.57 -14.76
N GLN A 300 20.73 4.97 -13.62
CA GLN A 300 20.90 5.55 -12.28
C GLN A 300 22.04 4.90 -11.48
N ALA A 301 22.66 3.83 -11.98
CA ALA A 301 23.75 3.11 -11.31
C ALA A 301 24.92 4.01 -10.92
N ALA A 302 25.26 5.00 -11.76
CA ALA A 302 26.33 5.96 -11.49
C ALA A 302 26.11 6.78 -10.21
N MET A 303 24.84 7.07 -9.87
CA MET A 303 24.49 7.87 -8.71
C MET A 303 24.72 7.09 -7.41
N LEU A 304 24.27 5.83 -7.36
CA LEU A 304 24.55 4.95 -6.22
C LEU A 304 26.06 4.71 -6.05
N VAL A 305 26.77 4.33 -7.12
CA VAL A 305 28.22 4.06 -7.05
C VAL A 305 28.98 5.30 -6.57
N ARG A 306 28.65 6.49 -7.10
CA ARG A 306 29.27 7.74 -6.64
C ARG A 306 29.02 7.96 -5.16
N TYR A 307 27.78 7.81 -4.70
CA TYR A 307 27.40 8.03 -3.31
C TYR A 307 28.17 7.08 -2.36
N LEU A 308 28.18 5.78 -2.67
CA LEU A 308 28.89 4.78 -1.87
C LEU A 308 30.40 5.06 -1.82
N CYS A 309 30.98 5.48 -2.95
CA CYS A 309 32.39 5.82 -3.03
C CYS A 309 32.76 7.11 -2.28
N GLN A 310 31.91 8.13 -2.32
CA GLN A 310 32.10 9.37 -1.56
C GLN A 310 32.08 9.13 -0.04
N ASN A 311 31.30 8.15 0.41
CA ASN A 311 31.13 7.81 1.82
C ASN A 311 32.04 6.65 2.30
N GLY A 312 32.92 6.12 1.45
CA GLY A 312 33.87 5.06 1.83
C GLY A 312 33.22 3.71 2.14
N MET A 313 32.05 3.42 1.56
CA MET A 313 31.20 2.28 1.92
C MET A 313 31.67 0.98 1.22
N LEU A 314 32.83 0.45 1.63
CA LEU A 314 33.44 -0.73 1.01
C LEU A 314 32.58 -1.99 1.09
N GLY A 315 31.91 -2.24 2.23
CA GLY A 315 31.01 -3.39 2.39
C GLY A 315 29.89 -3.38 1.35
N GLN A 316 29.18 -2.26 1.27
CA GLN A 316 28.10 -2.07 0.30
C GLN A 316 28.60 -2.09 -1.15
N MET A 317 29.78 -1.54 -1.42
CA MET A 317 30.37 -1.63 -2.76
C MET A 317 30.71 -3.07 -3.18
N ARG A 318 31.09 -3.94 -2.23
CA ARG A 318 31.26 -5.38 -2.50
C ARG A 318 29.93 -6.05 -2.78
N GLU A 319 28.89 -5.76 -2.00
CA GLU A 319 27.53 -6.27 -2.26
C GLU A 319 27.03 -5.87 -3.66
N VAL A 320 27.19 -4.59 -4.01
CA VAL A 320 26.82 -4.06 -5.34
C VAL A 320 27.62 -4.72 -6.47
N ALA A 321 28.84 -5.19 -6.20
CA ALA A 321 29.65 -5.88 -7.20
C ALA A 321 29.15 -7.29 -7.52
N GLU A 322 28.44 -7.93 -6.59
CA GLU A 322 27.79 -9.23 -6.80
C GLU A 322 26.50 -9.11 -7.63
N TRP A 323 25.98 -7.89 -7.83
CA TRP A 323 24.77 -7.70 -8.61
C TRP A 323 25.01 -7.96 -10.11
N PRO A 324 24.17 -8.77 -10.76
CA PRO A 324 24.35 -9.13 -12.16
C PRO A 324 24.49 -7.91 -13.07
N SER A 325 25.64 -7.81 -13.74
CA SER A 325 25.93 -6.78 -14.76
C SER A 325 25.76 -5.32 -14.30
N PHE A 326 25.77 -5.06 -12.98
CA PHE A 326 25.55 -3.71 -12.46
C PHE A 326 26.78 -2.80 -12.63
N LEU A 327 27.96 -3.29 -12.21
CA LEU A 327 29.21 -2.51 -12.30
C LEU A 327 29.90 -2.70 -13.66
N SER A 328 29.98 -1.62 -14.43
CA SER A 328 30.72 -1.55 -15.69
C SER A 328 32.14 -0.98 -15.51
N PRO A 329 33.08 -1.19 -16.45
CA PRO A 329 34.42 -0.61 -16.38
C PRO A 329 34.45 0.93 -16.31
N SER A 330 33.42 1.61 -16.82
CA SER A 330 33.29 3.07 -16.67
C SER A 330 32.89 3.46 -15.24
N LEU A 331 31.97 2.71 -14.62
CA LEU A 331 31.57 2.91 -13.23
C LEU A 331 32.72 2.61 -12.26
N ASP A 332 33.55 1.61 -12.54
CA ASP A 332 34.74 1.28 -11.74
C ASP A 332 35.75 2.44 -11.73
N ARG A 333 36.04 3.00 -12.90
CA ARG A 333 36.95 4.15 -13.04
C ARG A 333 36.39 5.41 -12.38
N MET A 334 35.09 5.64 -12.52
CA MET A 334 34.41 6.74 -11.85
C MET A 334 34.47 6.59 -10.33
N GLY A 335 34.11 5.41 -9.82
CA GLY A 335 34.18 5.09 -8.39
C GLY A 335 35.60 5.23 -7.83
N LEU A 336 36.61 4.78 -8.57
CA LEU A 336 38.02 4.93 -8.20
C LEU A 336 38.39 6.40 -8.04
N SER A 337 38.09 7.22 -9.06
CA SER A 337 38.36 8.65 -9.02
C SER A 337 37.67 9.34 -7.84
N VAL A 338 36.42 8.95 -7.55
CA VAL A 338 35.63 9.51 -6.46
C VAL A 338 36.19 9.10 -5.09
N ALA A 339 36.42 7.81 -4.88
CA ALA A 339 36.97 7.29 -3.63
C ALA A 339 38.36 7.88 -3.33
N SER A 340 39.21 8.02 -4.35
CA SER A 340 40.52 8.68 -4.22
C SER A 340 40.39 10.16 -3.85
N ALA A 341 39.50 10.91 -4.52
CA ALA A 341 39.29 12.33 -4.21
C ALA A 341 38.72 12.55 -2.79
N SER A 342 37.92 11.61 -2.30
CA SER A 342 37.36 11.63 -0.94
C SER A 342 38.27 11.04 0.14
N GLY A 343 39.48 10.57 -0.21
CA GLY A 343 40.46 10.05 0.76
C GLY A 343 40.23 8.62 1.23
N HIS A 344 39.35 7.85 0.57
CA HIS A 344 39.00 6.48 0.95
C HIS A 344 39.94 5.45 0.30
N ALA A 345 41.17 5.37 0.82
CA ALA A 345 42.27 4.60 0.21
C ALA A 345 41.97 3.09 0.05
N GLU A 346 41.30 2.47 1.03
CA GLU A 346 40.98 1.03 0.98
C GLU A 346 39.99 0.71 -0.15
N LEU A 347 38.94 1.53 -0.29
CA LEU A 347 37.96 1.39 -1.35
C LEU A 347 38.57 1.66 -2.73
N ALA A 348 39.40 2.69 -2.84
CA ALA A 348 40.14 2.98 -4.07
C ALA A 348 41.07 1.81 -4.46
N ALA A 349 41.79 1.22 -3.51
CA ALA A 349 42.66 0.07 -3.76
C ALA A 349 41.86 -1.15 -4.25
N TRP A 350 40.72 -1.44 -3.61
CA TRP A 350 39.83 -2.54 -4.04
C TRP A 350 39.28 -2.32 -5.46
N LEU A 351 38.81 -1.10 -5.79
CA LEU A 351 38.33 -0.77 -7.14
C LEU A 351 39.44 -0.87 -8.19
N LEU A 352 40.66 -0.48 -7.86
CA LEU A 352 41.82 -0.62 -8.74
C LEU A 352 42.16 -2.09 -9.01
N GLY A 353 42.13 -2.94 -7.97
CA GLY A 353 42.34 -4.38 -8.11
C GLY A 353 41.32 -5.02 -9.07
N ARG A 354 40.03 -4.72 -8.86
CA ARG A 354 38.93 -5.24 -9.69
C ARG A 354 39.01 -4.76 -11.15
N SER A 355 39.44 -3.52 -11.39
CA SER A 355 39.66 -2.99 -12.74
C SER A 355 40.78 -3.74 -13.48
N ARG A 356 41.86 -4.10 -12.78
CA ARG A 356 42.98 -4.88 -13.33
C ARG A 356 42.58 -6.33 -13.64
N GLU A 357 41.84 -6.98 -12.76
CA GLU A 357 41.33 -8.34 -12.99
C GLU A 357 40.48 -8.42 -14.26
N ARG A 358 39.60 -7.44 -14.49
CA ARG A 358 38.79 -7.35 -15.71
C ARG A 358 39.60 -7.11 -16.98
N GLN A 359 40.72 -6.38 -16.89
CA GLN A 359 41.66 -6.19 -18.02
C GLN A 359 42.50 -7.44 -18.30
N GLN A 360 42.68 -8.31 -17.30
CA GLN A 360 43.46 -9.55 -17.42
C GLN A 360 42.64 -10.74 -17.90
N VAL A 361 41.31 -10.65 -18.03
CA VAL A 361 40.49 -11.69 -18.70
C VAL A 361 40.73 -11.57 -20.21
N PRO A 362 41.55 -12.45 -20.83
CA PRO A 362 41.91 -12.34 -22.22
C PRO A 362 40.86 -13.05 -23.09
N ASP A 363 40.82 -12.59 -24.33
CA ASP A 363 40.12 -13.07 -25.51
C ASP A 363 40.36 -14.58 -25.82
N ARG A 364 39.97 -15.51 -24.93
CA ARG A 364 40.08 -16.98 -25.14
C ARG A 364 39.10 -17.54 -26.18
N ARG A 365 38.48 -16.69 -27.01
CA ARG A 365 37.66 -17.09 -28.18
C ARG A 365 38.21 -16.62 -29.53
N ARG A 366 39.44 -16.09 -29.58
CA ARG A 366 40.16 -15.82 -30.83
C ARG A 366 41.55 -16.45 -30.77
N GLY A 367 41.62 -17.74 -31.07
CA GLY A 367 42.86 -18.50 -31.11
C GLY A 367 42.57 -19.95 -31.45
N GLY A 368 42.10 -20.20 -32.67
CA GLY A 368 41.75 -21.54 -33.14
C GLY A 368 41.19 -21.52 -34.56
N ALA A 369 41.93 -20.93 -35.49
CA ALA A 369 41.78 -21.11 -36.94
C ALA A 369 42.90 -20.34 -37.63
N ASP A 370 44.12 -20.89 -37.60
CA ASP A 370 45.15 -20.68 -38.62
C ASP A 370 46.37 -21.51 -38.21
N ASP A 371 46.27 -22.81 -38.48
CA ASP A 371 47.43 -23.68 -38.68
C ASP A 371 46.99 -24.75 -39.69
N ASP A 372 46.74 -24.27 -40.91
CA ASP A 372 46.60 -25.12 -42.11
C ASP A 372 47.30 -24.41 -43.27
N LEU A 373 48.62 -24.23 -43.10
CA LEU A 373 49.51 -23.95 -44.22
C LEU A 373 50.12 -25.28 -44.65
N GLY A 374 49.48 -25.87 -45.67
CA GLY A 374 50.00 -27.01 -46.41
C GLY A 374 51.41 -26.73 -46.92
N GLU A 375 52.35 -27.54 -46.44
CA GLU A 375 53.60 -27.82 -47.14
C GLU A 375 53.27 -28.55 -48.44
N LEU A 376 53.11 -27.78 -49.52
CA LEU A 376 53.32 -28.26 -50.89
C LEU A 376 54.60 -27.61 -51.41
N GLY A 377 55.63 -28.43 -51.52
CA GLY A 377 56.93 -28.09 -52.10
C GLY A 377 57.76 -29.34 -52.32
N ASP A 378 57.32 -30.15 -53.29
CA ASP A 378 58.08 -31.08 -54.16
C ASP A 378 59.39 -31.69 -53.67
N LEU A 379 59.51 -33.03 -53.77
CA LEU A 379 60.59 -33.70 -54.53
C LEU A 379 60.42 -35.22 -54.58
N LEU A 380 60.09 -35.71 -55.78
CA LEU A 380 60.72 -36.84 -56.49
C LEU A 380 61.14 -38.09 -55.68
N LEU A 381 60.35 -39.17 -55.76
CA LEU A 381 60.74 -40.50 -56.28
C LEU A 381 59.56 -41.48 -56.27
#